data_AF-A0A0G0V5T3-F1
#
_entry.id   AF-A0A0G0V5T3-F1
#
_cell.length_a   1.000
_cell.length_b   1.000
_cell.length_c   1.000
_cell.angle_alpha   90.00
_cell.angle_beta   90.00
_cell.angle_gamma   90.00
#
_symmetry.space_group_name_H-M   'P 1'
#
loop_
_entity.id
_entity.type
_entity.pdbx_description
1 polymer ?
#
loop_
_entity_poly.entity_id
_entity_poly.type
_entity_poly.pdbx_seq_one_letter_code
_entity_poly.pdbx_strand_id
1 'polypeptide(L)' 'MGVPAHDERDFLFAQKYGLPIRQVIAPMMLEEGIHTTDESYGGSGILVNSGEFNGITNE' A
#
# COMPACT_ATOMS: atom_id res chain seq x y z
N MET A 1 8.93 -0.45 12.05
CA MET A 1 7.59 -0.95 11.68
C MET A 1 7.67 -1.25 10.19
N GLY A 2 7.38 -2.48 9.76
CA GLY A 2 7.48 -2.84 8.35
C GLY A 2 6.18 -2.55 7.63
N VAL A 3 6.22 -1.94 6.45
CA VAL A 3 5.04 -1.58 5.65
C VAL A 3 5.16 -2.25 4.28
N PRO A 4 4.79 -3.55 4.17
CA PRO A 4 5.05 -4.35 2.97
C PRO A 4 4.47 -3.79 1.68
N ALA A 5 3.38 -3.03 1.74
CA ALA A 5 2.79 -2.44 0.53
C ALA A 5 3.57 -1.24 -0.02
N HIS A 6 4.50 -0.67 0.75
CA HIS A 6 5.20 0.58 0.43
C HIS A 6 6.73 0.50 0.60
N ASP A 7 7.27 -0.59 1.16
CA ASP A 7 8.71 -0.90 1.23
C ASP A 7 8.96 -2.25 0.51
N GLU A 8 9.82 -2.22 -0.51
CA GLU A 8 10.16 -3.40 -1.34
C GLU A 8 10.78 -4.53 -0.53
N ARG A 9 11.59 -4.22 0.50
CA ARG A 9 12.23 -5.25 1.33
C ARG A 9 11.19 -5.95 2.20
N ASP A 10 10.26 -5.17 2.75
CA ASP A 10 9.15 -5.70 3.53
C ASP A 10 8.16 -6.48 2.64
N PHE A 11 7.98 -6.07 1.38
CA PHE A 11 7.19 -6.77 0.38
C PHE A 11 7.77 -8.15 0.06
N LEU A 12 9.06 -8.24 -0.26
CA LEU A 12 9.75 -9.50 -0.52
C LEU A 12 9.74 -10.42 0.70
N PHE A 13 9.89 -9.85 1.90
CA PHE A 13 9.77 -10.59 3.14
C PHE A 13 8.33 -11.12 3.33
N ALA A 14 7.32 -10.27 3.13
CA ALA A 14 5.93 -10.66 3.28
C ALA A 14 5.52 -11.72 2.25
N GLN A 15 5.91 -11.60 0.97
CA GLN A 15 5.70 -12.64 -0.03
C GLN A 15 6.38 -13.96 0.37
N LYS A 16 7.66 -13.90 0.76
CA LYS A 16 8.43 -15.09 1.11
C LYS A 16 7.84 -15.87 2.29
N TYR A 17 7.26 -15.17 3.26
CA TYR A 17 6.70 -15.76 4.48
C TYR A 17 5.16 -15.82 4.48
N GLY A 18 4.50 -15.48 3.37
CA GLY A 18 3.04 -15.48 3.27
C GLY A 18 2.35 -14.53 4.26
N LEU A 19 3.01 -13.42 4.62
CA LEU A 19 2.47 -12.42 5.53
C LEU A 19 1.47 -11.51 4.80
N PRO A 20 0.47 -10.98 5.52
CA PRO A 20 -0.52 -10.09 4.92
C PRO A 20 0.11 -8.79 4.44
N ILE A 21 -0.14 -8.44 3.17
CA ILE A 21 0.26 -7.17 2.56
C ILE A 21 -0.98 -6.29 2.51
N ARG A 22 -0.99 -5.21 3.30
CA ARG A 22 -2.11 -4.26 3.37
C ARG A 22 -1.69 -2.94 2.75
N GLN A 23 -2.34 -2.58 1.64
CA GLN A 23 -2.14 -1.30 0.99
C GLN A 23 -2.83 -0.18 1.77
N VAL A 24 -2.05 0.85 2.10
CA VAL A 24 -2.53 2.03 2.83
C VAL A 24 -2.41 3.33 2.04
N ILE A 25 -1.73 3.31 0.88
CA ILE A 25 -1.68 4.43 -0.08
C ILE A 25 -2.13 3.91 -1.45
N ALA A 26 -3.12 4.57 -2.04
CA ALA A 26 -3.60 4.30 -3.39
C ALA A 26 -3.24 5.46 -4.33
N PRO A 27 -2.81 5.18 -5.59
CA PRO A 27 -2.59 6.24 -6.58
C PRO A 27 -3.89 7.00 -6.84
N MET A 28 -3.81 8.32 -6.99
CA MET A 28 -4.96 9.20 -7.22
C MET A 28 -5.76 8.88 -8.51
N MET A 29 -5.18 8.05 -9.40
CA MET A 29 -5.68 7.79 -10.75
C MET A 29 -5.98 6.30 -11.02
N LEU A 30 -6.33 5.53 -9.98
CA LEU A 30 -6.87 4.18 -10.17
C LEU A 30 -8.36 4.18 -9.83
N GLU A 31 -9.15 4.15 -10.89
CA GLU A 31 -10.56 3.78 -10.86
C GLU A 31 -10.70 2.41 -10.17
N GLU A 32 -11.57 2.36 -9.17
CA GLU A 32 -12.18 1.17 -8.56
C GLU A 32 -11.41 -0.14 -8.70
N GLY A 33 -10.44 -0.35 -7.81
CA GLY A 33 -9.85 -1.66 -7.64
C GLY A 33 -8.60 -1.57 -6.81
N ILE A 34 -8.66 -2.10 -5.59
CA ILE A 34 -7.46 -2.44 -4.81
C ILE A 34 -6.75 -3.52 -5.64
N HIS A 35 -5.90 -3.08 -6.56
CA HIS A 35 -5.07 -3.98 -7.33
C HIS A 35 -4.11 -4.57 -6.32
N THR A 36 -4.19 -5.89 -6.12
CA THR A 36 -3.13 -6.65 -5.47
C THR A 36 -1.86 -6.30 -6.24
N THR A 37 -1.10 -5.36 -5.69
CA THR A 37 0.05 -4.82 -6.40
C THR A 37 1.10 -5.91 -6.32
N ASP A 38 1.47 -6.44 -7.49
CA ASP A 38 2.54 -7.44 -7.63
C ASP A 38 3.90 -6.89 -7.16
N GLU A 39 3.94 -5.60 -6.81
CA GLU A 39 5.10 -4.82 -6.41
C GLU A 39 4.75 -3.84 -5.26
N SER A 40 5.75 -3.34 -4.54
CA SER A 40 5.54 -2.29 -3.53
C SER A 40 5.34 -0.93 -4.18
N TYR A 41 4.31 -0.17 -3.77
CA TYR A 41 4.04 1.16 -4.30
C TYR A 41 4.58 2.24 -3.36
N GLY A 42 5.72 2.88 -3.69
CA GLY A 42 6.31 3.94 -2.85
C GLY A 42 5.88 5.37 -3.22
N GLY A 43 4.88 5.55 -4.09
CA GLY A 43 4.50 6.87 -4.63
C GLY A 43 3.50 7.64 -3.77
N SER A 44 3.37 8.94 -4.07
CA SER A 44 2.35 9.80 -3.47
C SER A 44 0.94 9.40 -3.91
N GLY A 45 0.01 9.40 -2.98
CA GLY A 45 -1.36 9.01 -3.23
C GLY A 45 -2.30 9.43 -2.13
N ILE A 46 -3.51 8.87 -2.16
CA ILE A 46 -4.50 9.03 -1.10
C ILE A 46 -4.35 7.91 -0.09
N LEU A 47 -4.48 8.25 1.19
CA LEU A 47 -4.54 7.30 2.27
C LEU A 47 -5.83 6.49 2.17
N VAL A 48 -5.69 5.18 2.16
CA VAL A 48 -6.76 4.19 2.16
C VAL A 48 -6.50 3.21 3.30
N ASN A 49 -7.53 2.50 3.78
CA ASN A 49 -7.41 1.52 4.87
C ASN A 49 -6.72 2.05 6.15
N SER A 50 -6.70 3.37 6.37
CA SER A 50 -5.98 4.11 7.41
C SER A 50 -6.91 4.76 8.44
N GLY A 51 -8.16 4.26 8.53
CA GLY A 51 -9.14 4.73 9.52
C GLY A 51 -9.62 6.15 9.25
N GLU A 52 -9.43 7.05 10.22
CA GLU A 52 -9.83 8.46 10.12
C GLU A 52 -9.05 9.25 9.07
N PHE A 53 -7.87 8.76 8.67
CA PHE A 53 -7.04 9.42 7.65
C PHE A 53 -7.42 9.03 6.22
N ASN A 54 -8.43 8.19 6.04
CA ASN A 54 -8.90 7.80 4.71
C ASN A 54 -9.34 9.02 3.88
N GLY A 55 -8.85 9.11 2.65
CA GLY A 55 -9.16 10.21 1.72
C GLY A 55 -8.26 11.43 1.85
N ILE A 56 -7.29 11.43 2.78
CA ILE A 56 -6.26 12.48 2.88
C ILE A 56 -5.07 12.11 1.97
N THR A 57 -4.46 13.10 1.35
CA THR A 57 -3.22 12.92 0.56
C THR A 57 -2.00 12.74 1.46
N ASN A 58 -1.08 11.86 1.07
CA ASN A 58 0.19 11.59 1.77
C ASN A 58 1.26 12.70 1.57
N GLU A 59 0.86 13.93 1.27
CA GLU A 59 1.80 15.07 1.13
C GLU A 59 2.17 15.70 2.48
#